data_AF-A0A9N9G8Q0-F1
#
_entry.id   AF-A0A9N9G8Q0-F1
#
_cell.length_a   1.000
_cell.length_b   1.000
_cell.length_c   1.000
_cell.angle_alpha   90.00
_cell.angle_beta   90.00
_cell.angle_gamma   90.00
#
_symmetry.space_group_name_H-M   'P 1'
#
loop_
_entity.id
_entity.type
_entity.pdbx_description
1 polymer ?
#
loop_
_entity_poly.entity_id
_entity_poly.type
_entity_poly.pdbx_seq_one_letter_code
_entity_poly.pdbx_strand_id
1 'polypeptide(L)'
;DALDNSSRKSNSKKKPVEEQEIADKQRAELELLMDDTDEDNFEINANDPRFAALLENHHFAIDPTNPHFKKTKAMQKLLEERQRRQVLADSEEIRDQESWNTSSNTFKDASLSSLVNSVKRKTAVISEKNRRAKPEFLID
;
A
#
# COMPACT_ATOMS: atom_id res chain seq x y z
N ASP A 1 16.43 4.91 -52.11
CA ASP A 1 16.56 3.83 -51.13
C ASP A 1 15.69 4.06 -49.93
N ALA A 2 14.64 3.23 -49.84
CA ALA A 2 13.79 3.08 -48.68
C ALA A 2 14.55 2.35 -47.56
N LEU A 3 14.18 2.56 -46.30
CA LEU A 3 13.52 1.54 -45.46
C LEU A 3 13.25 2.11 -44.05
N ASP A 4 11.96 2.13 -43.71
CA ASP A 4 11.38 2.25 -42.38
C ASP A 4 11.89 1.13 -41.46
N ASN A 5 12.14 1.44 -40.19
CA ASN A 5 12.51 0.44 -39.18
C ASN A 5 11.62 0.57 -37.95
N SER A 6 10.36 0.19 -38.15
CA SER A 6 9.39 -0.09 -37.11
C SER A 6 9.54 -1.54 -36.62
N SER A 7 10.13 -1.78 -35.43
CA SER A 7 9.87 -3.01 -34.67
C SER A 7 10.47 -2.99 -33.26
N ARG A 8 9.59 -3.11 -32.26
CA ARG A 8 9.67 -4.10 -31.17
C ARG A 8 8.39 -4.00 -30.33
N LYS A 9 7.31 -4.57 -30.87
CA LYS A 9 6.07 -4.80 -30.12
C LYS A 9 6.26 -6.10 -29.34
N SER A 10 6.27 -6.03 -28.02
CA SER A 10 6.32 -7.21 -27.15
C SER A 10 5.03 -8.01 -27.32
N ASN A 11 5.17 -9.24 -27.82
CA ASN A 11 4.06 -10.17 -27.96
C ASN A 11 3.60 -10.64 -26.58
N SER A 12 2.53 -10.06 -26.06
CA SER A 12 1.71 -10.69 -25.02
C SER A 12 1.08 -11.94 -25.63
N LYS A 13 1.64 -13.12 -25.35
CA LYS A 13 0.99 -14.40 -25.67
C LYS A 13 -0.37 -14.40 -24.95
N LYS A 14 -1.44 -14.23 -25.72
CA LYS A 14 -2.82 -14.39 -25.22
C LYS A 14 -2.96 -15.85 -24.80
N LYS A 15 -3.29 -16.08 -23.53
CA LYS A 15 -3.67 -17.42 -23.07
C LYS A 15 -4.90 -17.86 -23.86
N PRO A 16 -5.01 -19.16 -24.23
CA PRO A 16 -6.20 -19.65 -24.91
C PRO A 16 -7.44 -19.42 -24.04
N VAL A 17 -8.53 -18.97 -24.68
CA VAL A 17 -9.79 -18.57 -24.04
C VAL A 17 -10.33 -19.67 -23.10
N GLU A 18 -10.12 -20.93 -23.47
CA GLU A 18 -10.52 -22.11 -22.71
C GLU A 18 -9.80 -22.25 -21.36
N GLU A 19 -8.52 -21.87 -21.26
CA GLU A 19 -7.77 -21.90 -19.98
C GLU A 19 -8.24 -20.78 -19.04
N GLN A 20 -8.71 -19.65 -19.58
CA GLN A 20 -9.28 -18.56 -18.80
C GLN A 20 -10.65 -18.95 -18.23
N GLU A 21 -11.53 -19.56 -19.02
CA GLU A 21 -12.83 -20.02 -18.56
C GLU A 21 -12.73 -21.11 -17.46
N ILE A 22 -11.75 -22.01 -17.56
CA ILE A 22 -11.50 -23.03 -16.53
C ILE A 22 -11.02 -22.37 -15.22
N ALA A 23 -10.12 -21.38 -15.31
CA ALA A 23 -9.63 -20.66 -14.14
C ALA A 23 -10.74 -19.83 -13.45
N ASP A 24 -11.63 -19.22 -14.23
CA ASP A 24 -12.75 -18.44 -13.71
C ASP A 24 -13.81 -19.35 -13.05
N LYS A 25 -14.10 -20.52 -13.64
CA LYS A 25 -14.96 -21.54 -13.02
C LYS A 25 -14.39 -22.06 -11.69
N GLN A 26 -13.09 -22.36 -11.64
CA GLN A 26 -12.45 -22.82 -10.40
C GLN A 26 -12.46 -21.74 -9.31
N ARG A 27 -12.33 -20.46 -9.67
CA ARG A 27 -12.45 -19.34 -8.72
C ARG A 27 -13.86 -19.19 -8.18
N ALA A 28 -14.87 -19.26 -9.05
CA ALA A 28 -16.28 -19.17 -8.65
C ALA A 28 -16.69 -20.35 -7.76
N GLU A 29 -16.21 -21.57 -8.05
CA GLU A 29 -16.45 -22.75 -7.23
C GLU A 29 -15.77 -22.67 -5.86
N LEU A 30 -14.52 -22.16 -5.82
CA LEU A 30 -13.83 -21.87 -4.56
C LEU A 30 -14.56 -20.81 -3.74
N GLU A 31 -15.07 -19.76 -4.39
CA GLU A 31 -15.83 -18.67 -3.75
C GLU A 31 -17.15 -19.18 -3.14
N LEU A 32 -17.86 -20.05 -3.85
CA LEU A 32 -19.07 -20.72 -3.33
C LEU A 32 -18.78 -21.63 -2.13
N LEU A 33 -17.70 -22.42 -2.18
CA LEU A 33 -17.27 -23.24 -1.03
C LEU A 33 -16.77 -22.40 0.16
N MET A 34 -16.37 -21.16 -0.09
CA MET A 34 -15.88 -20.26 0.95
C MET A 34 -17.00 -19.55 1.71
N ASP A 35 -18.22 -19.55 1.16
CA ASP A 35 -19.45 -18.94 1.71
C ASP A 35 -20.28 -19.92 2.55
N ASP A 36 -19.84 -21.18 2.68
CA ASP A 36 -20.29 -22.11 3.72
C ASP A 36 -19.76 -21.66 5.09
N THR A 37 -20.05 -20.43 5.49
CA THR A 37 -19.89 -19.97 6.86
C THR A 37 -21.04 -20.57 7.66
N ASP A 38 -20.79 -21.78 8.18
CA ASP A 38 -21.55 -22.35 9.29
C ASP A 38 -21.91 -21.23 10.27
N GLU A 39 -23.21 -21.07 10.51
CA GLU A 39 -23.84 -19.99 11.29
C GLU A 39 -22.91 -19.28 12.28
N ASP A 40 -22.47 -18.07 11.90
CA ASP A 40 -21.56 -17.23 12.69
C ASP A 40 -22.32 -16.58 13.87
N ASN A 41 -22.73 -17.43 14.81
CA ASN A 41 -23.57 -17.10 15.96
C ASN A 41 -22.81 -17.17 17.29
N PHE A 42 -21.49 -17.41 17.28
CA PHE A 42 -20.70 -17.45 18.51
C PHE A 42 -20.12 -16.07 18.85
N GLU A 43 -20.22 -15.69 20.12
CA GLU A 43 -19.66 -14.44 20.64
C GLU A 43 -18.41 -14.70 21.47
N ILE A 44 -17.38 -13.88 21.27
CA ILE A 44 -16.12 -13.95 22.02
C ILE A 44 -15.92 -12.75 22.95
N ASN A 45 -15.20 -12.98 24.04
CA ASN A 45 -14.74 -11.93 24.95
C ASN A 45 -13.36 -11.41 24.50
N ALA A 46 -13.30 -10.21 23.96
CA ALA A 46 -12.05 -9.58 23.51
C ALA A 46 -11.08 -9.23 24.66
N ASN A 47 -11.56 -9.25 25.91
CA ASN A 47 -10.73 -9.03 27.10
C ASN A 47 -10.18 -10.33 27.71
N ASP A 48 -10.43 -11.48 27.09
CA ASP A 48 -9.87 -12.75 27.57
C ASP A 48 -8.34 -12.76 27.39
N PRO A 49 -7.56 -13.08 28.44
CA PRO A 49 -6.10 -13.06 28.38
C PRO A 49 -5.51 -14.01 27.33
N ARG A 50 -6.27 -15.04 26.90
CA ARG A 50 -5.84 -15.94 25.81
C ARG A 50 -5.67 -15.21 24.47
N PHE A 51 -6.36 -14.09 24.28
CA PHE A 51 -6.26 -13.27 23.07
C PHE A 51 -5.27 -12.10 23.20
N ALA A 52 -4.62 -11.92 24.34
CA ALA A 52 -3.68 -10.80 24.57
C ALA A 52 -2.58 -10.77 23.50
N ALA A 53 -2.00 -11.93 23.17
CA ALA A 53 -0.97 -12.04 22.15
C ALA A 53 -1.43 -11.58 20.74
N LEU A 54 -2.70 -11.81 20.38
CA LEU A 54 -3.27 -11.37 19.10
C LEU A 54 -3.43 -9.84 19.04
N LEU A 55 -3.73 -9.22 20.17
CA LEU A 55 -3.99 -7.78 20.27
C LEU A 55 -2.70 -6.97 20.41
N GLU A 56 -1.72 -7.48 21.14
CA GLU A 56 -0.50 -6.76 21.54
C GLU A 56 0.71 -7.07 20.65
N ASN A 57 0.90 -8.34 20.24
CA ASN A 57 2.09 -8.74 19.50
C ASN A 57 1.81 -8.85 18.00
N HIS A 58 2.61 -8.16 17.20
CA HIS A 58 2.52 -8.16 15.75
C HIS A 58 2.76 -9.53 15.09
N HIS A 59 3.51 -10.44 15.73
CA HIS A 59 3.76 -11.79 15.19
C HIS A 59 2.48 -12.63 15.07
N PHE A 60 1.48 -12.32 15.89
CA PHE A 60 0.20 -13.02 15.90
C PHE A 60 -0.94 -12.13 15.37
N ALA A 61 -0.62 -11.00 14.73
CA ALA A 61 -1.64 -10.09 14.23
C ALA A 61 -2.44 -10.73 13.08
N ILE A 62 -3.76 -10.54 13.13
CA ILE A 62 -4.67 -10.98 12.08
C ILE A 62 -4.47 -10.10 10.84
N ASP A 63 -4.24 -10.73 9.68
CA ASP A 63 -4.04 -10.05 8.40
C ASP A 63 -5.27 -10.22 7.48
N PRO A 64 -6.06 -9.14 7.25
CA PRO A 64 -7.22 -9.16 6.35
C PRO A 64 -6.87 -9.38 4.87
N THR A 65 -5.59 -9.24 4.49
CA THR A 65 -5.13 -9.45 3.12
C THR A 65 -4.81 -10.92 2.83
N ASN A 66 -4.73 -11.76 3.86
CA ASN A 66 -4.53 -13.18 3.71
C ASN A 66 -5.79 -13.84 3.10
N PRO A 67 -5.69 -14.62 2.01
CA PRO A 67 -6.85 -15.27 1.40
C PRO A 67 -7.58 -16.27 2.33
N HIS A 68 -6.91 -16.76 3.37
CA HIS A 68 -7.52 -17.62 4.39
C HIS A 68 -8.26 -16.84 5.48
N PHE A 69 -8.23 -15.50 5.44
CA PHE A 69 -8.98 -14.68 6.38
C PHE A 69 -10.49 -14.81 6.14
N LYS A 70 -11.21 -15.23 7.17
CA LYS A 70 -12.67 -15.30 7.17
C LYS A 70 -13.23 -14.13 7.97
N LYS A 71 -14.14 -13.37 7.35
CA LYS A 71 -14.77 -12.18 7.93
C LYS A 71 -15.90 -12.57 8.90
N THR A 72 -15.57 -13.29 9.97
CA THR A 72 -16.54 -13.62 11.01
C THR A 72 -16.75 -12.44 11.97
N LYS A 73 -17.89 -12.38 12.66
CA LYS A 73 -18.25 -11.39 13.68
C LYS A 73 -17.23 -11.39 14.81
N ALA A 74 -16.80 -12.58 15.24
CA ALA A 74 -15.75 -12.72 16.25
C ALA A 74 -14.43 -12.11 15.77
N MET A 75 -14.04 -12.37 14.52
CA MET A 75 -12.81 -11.81 13.95
C MET A 75 -12.88 -10.29 13.86
N GLN A 76 -14.00 -9.75 13.38
CA GLN A 76 -14.24 -8.29 13.34
C GLN A 76 -14.10 -7.65 14.71
N LYS A 77 -14.69 -8.25 15.76
CA LYS A 77 -14.59 -7.76 17.14
C LYS A 77 -13.14 -7.68 17.66
N LEU A 78 -12.29 -8.64 17.29
CA LEU A 78 -10.85 -8.59 17.66
C LEU A 78 -10.11 -7.47 16.93
N LEU A 79 -10.40 -7.28 15.64
CA LEU A 79 -9.79 -6.18 14.87
C LEU A 79 -10.21 -4.81 15.43
N GLU A 80 -11.49 -4.64 15.77
CA GLU A 80 -12.01 -3.41 16.39
C GLU A 80 -11.34 -3.13 17.74
N GLU A 81 -11.23 -4.13 18.62
CA GLU A 81 -10.55 -3.94 19.92
C GLU A 81 -9.07 -3.60 19.73
N ARG A 82 -8.39 -4.23 18.76
CA ARG A 82 -6.99 -3.87 18.45
C ARG A 82 -6.87 -2.43 17.97
N GLN A 83 -7.76 -1.99 17.08
CA GLN A 83 -7.79 -0.61 16.61
C GLN A 83 -8.06 0.37 17.76
N ARG A 84 -9.00 0.04 18.64
CA ARG A 84 -9.31 0.83 19.84
C ARG A 84 -8.08 0.98 20.74
N ARG A 85 -7.33 -0.10 20.98
CA ARG A 85 -6.10 -0.06 21.79
C ARG A 85 -4.99 0.76 21.14
N GLN A 86 -4.85 0.71 19.82
CA GLN A 86 -3.86 1.52 19.11
C GLN A 86 -4.17 3.02 19.23
N VAL A 87 -5.42 3.43 19.04
CA VAL A 87 -5.81 4.84 19.20
C VAL A 87 -5.53 5.36 20.62
N LEU A 88 -5.77 4.52 21.63
CA LEU A 88 -5.44 4.87 23.01
C LEU A 88 -3.93 4.91 23.27
N ALA A 89 -3.18 3.93 22.77
CA ALA A 89 -1.72 3.90 22.89
C ALA A 89 -1.09 5.11 22.21
N ASP A 90 -1.54 5.49 21.02
CA ASP A 90 -1.08 6.69 20.32
C ASP A 90 -1.41 7.96 21.14
N SER A 91 -2.58 8.00 21.79
CA SER A 91 -2.99 9.14 22.63
C SER A 91 -2.16 9.25 23.92
N GLU A 92 -1.76 8.11 24.52
CA GLU A 92 -0.91 8.05 25.70
C GLU A 92 0.57 8.32 25.33
N GLU A 93 1.04 7.81 24.19
CA GLU A 93 2.41 7.99 23.69
C GLU A 93 2.68 9.45 23.28
N ILE A 94 1.66 10.17 22.78
CA ILE A 94 1.76 11.63 22.55
C ILE A 94 2.14 12.37 23.84
N ARG A 95 1.64 11.92 25.00
CA ARG A 95 1.88 12.56 26.30
C ARG A 95 3.33 12.38 26.80
N ASP A 96 3.99 11.31 26.41
CA ASP A 96 5.39 11.02 26.77
C ASP A 96 6.39 11.52 25.70
N GLN A 97 6.01 11.54 24.41
CA GLN A 97 6.86 12.00 23.30
C GLN A 97 6.97 13.53 23.14
N GLU A 98 6.08 14.32 23.76
CA GLU A 98 6.16 15.78 23.70
C GLU A 98 7.45 16.34 24.31
N SER A 99 8.11 15.54 25.16
CA SER A 99 9.43 15.85 25.73
C SER A 99 10.61 15.60 24.77
N TRP A 100 10.45 14.82 23.70
CA TRP A 100 11.51 14.47 22.73
C TRP A 100 11.28 15.05 21.31
N ASN A 101 10.06 15.48 20.96
CA ASN A 101 9.71 15.89 19.58
C ASN A 101 9.96 17.36 19.21
N THR A 102 10.26 18.27 20.14
CA THR A 102 10.58 19.67 19.80
C THR A 102 11.84 19.79 18.91
N SER A 103 12.79 18.86 19.01
CA SER A 103 14.05 18.91 18.25
C SER A 103 14.02 18.21 16.88
N SER A 104 13.05 17.31 16.63
CA SER A 104 13.00 16.51 15.40
C SER A 104 12.19 17.18 14.27
N ASN A 105 11.22 18.03 14.64
CA ASN A 105 10.34 18.70 13.68
C ASN A 105 11.09 19.72 12.80
N THR A 106 12.03 20.46 13.40
CA THR A 106 12.90 21.40 12.67
C THR A 106 13.83 20.69 11.67
N PHE A 107 14.24 19.45 11.98
CA PHE A 107 15.11 18.64 11.13
C PHE A 107 14.38 18.11 9.89
N LYS A 108 13.11 17.70 10.02
CA LYS A 108 12.26 17.27 8.91
C LYS A 108 11.97 18.42 7.95
N ASP A 109 11.67 19.61 8.46
CA ASP A 109 11.45 20.81 7.63
C ASP A 109 12.71 21.25 6.87
N ALA A 110 13.88 21.15 7.51
CA ALA A 110 15.16 21.44 6.85
C ALA A 110 15.47 20.44 5.72
N SER A 111 15.21 19.15 5.95
CA SER A 111 15.36 18.07 4.96
C SER A 111 14.45 18.29 3.75
N LEU A 112 13.16 18.55 3.98
CA LEU A 112 12.19 18.82 2.92
C LEU A 112 12.58 20.07 2.11
N SER A 113 12.99 21.13 2.79
CA SER A 113 13.41 22.38 2.15
C SER A 113 14.63 22.17 1.25
N SER A 114 15.62 21.40 1.71
CA SER A 114 16.79 21.03 0.92
C SER A 114 16.41 20.23 -0.33
N LEU A 115 15.51 19.25 -0.18
CA LEU A 115 15.03 18.43 -1.29
C LEU A 115 14.29 19.28 -2.34
N VAL A 116 13.38 20.16 -1.91
CA VAL A 116 12.65 21.07 -2.80
C VAL A 116 13.61 22.01 -3.54
N ASN A 117 14.62 22.55 -2.85
CA ASN A 117 15.64 23.39 -3.46
C ASN A 117 16.48 22.64 -4.50
N SER A 118 16.82 21.37 -4.22
CA SER A 118 17.53 20.50 -5.16
C SER A 118 16.71 20.24 -6.43
N VAL A 119 15.42 19.90 -6.27
CA VAL A 119 14.50 19.70 -7.40
C VAL A 119 14.38 20.97 -8.23
N LYS A 120 14.17 22.14 -7.61
CA LYS A 120 14.10 23.44 -8.30
C LYS A 120 15.38 23.77 -9.08
N ARG A 121 16.55 23.52 -8.50
CA ARG A 121 17.84 23.73 -9.19
C ARG A 121 17.98 22.79 -10.38
N LYS A 122 17.65 21.50 -10.21
CA LYS A 122 17.77 20.50 -11.27
C LYS A 122 16.84 20.80 -12.44
N THR A 123 15.59 21.19 -12.18
CA THR A 123 14.62 21.53 -13.24
C THR A 123 15.01 22.81 -13.98
N ALA A 124 15.52 23.83 -13.27
CA ALA A 124 16.03 25.05 -13.90
C ALA A 124 17.17 24.74 -14.89
N VAL A 125 18.17 23.96 -14.46
CA VAL A 125 19.31 23.55 -15.31
C VAL A 125 18.85 22.77 -16.55
N ILE A 126 17.88 21.86 -16.40
CA ILE A 126 17.31 21.11 -17.53
C ILE A 126 16.59 22.05 -18.49
N SER A 127 15.85 23.04 -17.97
CA SER A 127 15.15 24.04 -18.79
C SER A 127 16.12 24.92 -19.57
N GLU A 128 17.20 25.39 -18.94
CA GLU A 128 18.25 26.20 -19.59
C GLU A 128 18.94 25.43 -20.71
N LYS A 129 19.24 24.15 -20.47
CA LYS A 129 19.88 23.28 -21.46
C LYS A 129 18.97 23.06 -22.68
N ASN A 130 17.67 22.89 -22.47
CA ASN A 130 16.69 22.75 -23.55
C ASN A 130 16.48 24.06 -24.34
N ARG A 131 16.62 25.23 -23.69
CA ARG A 131 16.58 26.53 -24.38
C ARG A 131 17.81 26.76 -25.24
N ARG A 132 18.99 26.38 -24.76
CA ARG A 132 20.27 26.50 -25.49
C ARG A 132 20.43 25.48 -26.61
N ALA A 133 19.73 24.35 -26.54
CA ALA A 133 19.76 23.31 -27.58
C ALA A 133 18.81 23.58 -28.76
N LYS A 134 18.08 24.71 -28.77
CA LYS A 134 17.36 25.17 -29.97
C LYS A 134 18.34 25.98 -30.82
N PRO A 135 18.81 25.47 -31.98
CA PRO A 135 19.55 26.32 -32.90
C PRO A 135 18.58 27.36 -33.46
N GLU A 136 18.82 28.64 -33.17
CA GLU A 136 18.23 29.71 -33.98
C GLU A 136 18.88 29.61 -35.36
N PHE A 137 18.12 29.10 -36.34
CA PHE A 137 18.46 29.29 -37.74
C PHE A 137 18.27 30.78 -38.03
N LEU A 138 19.37 31.50 -38.07
CA LEU A 138 19.45 32.87 -38.55
C LEU A 138 19.07 32.82 -40.05
N ILE A 139 17.94 33.45 -40.38
CA ILE A 139 17.49 33.64 -41.76
C ILE A 139 18.15 34.95 -42.22
N ASP A 140 19.14 34.85 -43.09
CA ASP A 140 19.72 35.97 -43.85
C ASP A 140 18.77 36.41 -44.98
#